data_AF-A0A529QA40-F1
#
_entry.id   AF-A0A529QA40-F1
#
_cell.length_a   1.000
_cell.length_b   1.000
_cell.length_c   1.000
_cell.angle_alpha   90.00
_cell.angle_beta   90.00
_cell.angle_gamma   90.00
#
_symmetry.space_group_name_H-M   'P 1'
#
loop_
_entity.id
_entity.type
_entity.pdbx_description
1 polymer ?
#
loop_
_entity_poly.entity_id
_entity_poly.type
_entity_poly.pdbx_seq_one_letter_code
_entity_poly.pdbx_strand_id
1 'polypeptide(L)'
;FNTMRNLGGAVGIAICGAILNNRTNFHFLTIASHLTPQNEAAMRMVDNVAQRYGQLPGAIDDGHAAALKQLWQLAYREASTMAYADAFLVIMVAFVIATALVPFLRNVTPKAPPPDAH
;
A
#
# COMPACT_ATOMS: atom_id res chain seq x y z
N PHE A 1 -29.24 -11.37 -2.53
CA PHE A 1 -28.33 -10.58 -1.68
C PHE A 1 -26.84 -10.97 -1.74
N ASN A 2 -26.45 -12.04 -2.45
CA ASN A 2 -25.03 -12.45 -2.54
C ASN A 2 -24.21 -11.57 -3.52
N THR A 3 -24.82 -11.11 -4.60
CA THR A 3 -24.13 -10.48 -5.74
C THR A 3 -23.65 -9.05 -5.46
N MET A 4 -24.47 -8.18 -4.88
CA MET A 4 -24.05 -6.80 -4.55
C MET A 4 -22.91 -6.76 -3.53
N ARG A 5 -22.91 -7.68 -2.55
CA ARG A 5 -21.86 -7.75 -1.52
C ARG A 5 -20.56 -8.34 -2.07
N ASN A 6 -20.65 -9.37 -2.92
CA ASN A 6 -19.48 -9.95 -3.60
C ASN A 6 -18.84 -8.93 -4.57
N LEU A 7 -19.66 -8.24 -5.36
CA LEU A 7 -19.21 -7.16 -6.26
C LEU A 7 -18.57 -6.01 -5.47
N GLY A 8 -19.20 -5.56 -4.39
CA GLY A 8 -18.65 -4.51 -3.53
C GLY A 8 -17.29 -4.88 -2.92
N GLY A 9 -17.11 -6.14 -2.51
CA GLY A 9 -15.83 -6.65 -2.03
C GLY A 9 -14.74 -6.63 -3.10
N ALA A 10 -15.03 -7.14 -4.30
CA ALA A 10 -14.09 -7.14 -5.42
C ALA A 10 -13.69 -5.72 -5.87
N VAL A 11 -14.66 -4.81 -5.98
CA VAL A 11 -14.42 -3.40 -6.31
C VAL A 11 -13.58 -2.73 -5.23
N GLY A 12 -13.87 -2.96 -3.95
CA GLY A 12 -13.08 -2.44 -2.84
C GLY A 12 -11.62 -2.89 -2.89
N ILE A 13 -11.37 -4.18 -3.14
CA ILE A 13 -10.02 -4.73 -3.29
C ILE A 13 -9.29 -4.09 -4.48
N ALA A 14 -9.97 -3.94 -5.63
CA ALA A 14 -9.38 -3.33 -6.82
C ALA A 14 -8.99 -1.86 -6.58
N ILE A 15 -9.86 -1.09 -5.92
CA ILE A 15 -9.59 0.30 -5.56
C ILE A 15 -8.39 0.37 -4.59
N CYS A 16 -8.36 -0.47 -3.56
CA CYS A 16 -7.22 -0.54 -2.65
C CYS A 16 -5.93 -0.86 -3.41
N GLY A 17 -5.93 -1.87 -4.29
CA GLY A 17 -4.76 -2.20 -5.11
C GLY A 17 -4.28 -1.03 -5.97
N ALA A 18 -5.21 -0.29 -6.60
CA ALA A 18 -4.88 0.90 -7.37
C ALA A 18 -4.28 2.02 -6.51
N ILE A 19 -4.84 2.27 -5.32
CA ILE A 19 -4.31 3.26 -4.36
C ILE A 19 -2.91 2.86 -3.91
N LEU A 20 -2.72 1.61 -3.48
CA LEU A 20 -1.42 1.11 -3.04
C LEU A 20 -0.38 1.31 -4.14
N ASN A 21 -0.68 0.93 -5.38
CA ASN A 21 0.25 1.06 -6.50
C ASN A 21 0.62 2.54 -6.77
N ASN A 22 -0.39 3.42 -6.86
CA ASN A 22 -0.16 4.83 -7.15
C ASN A 22 0.58 5.54 -6.01
N ARG A 23 0.18 5.31 -4.76
CA ARG A 23 0.81 5.92 -3.58
C ARG A 23 2.21 5.37 -3.34
N THR A 24 2.45 4.08 -3.53
CA THR A 24 3.80 3.51 -3.42
C THR A 24 4.72 4.15 -4.44
N ASN A 25 4.28 4.31 -5.69
CA ASN A 25 5.10 4.96 -6.71
C ASN A 25 5.39 6.43 -6.35
N PHE A 26 4.38 7.19 -5.93
CA PHE A 26 4.54 8.58 -5.50
C PHE A 26 5.55 8.73 -4.35
N HIS A 27 5.39 7.94 -3.29
CA HIS A 27 6.29 7.97 -2.13
C HIS A 27 7.70 7.50 -2.52
N PHE A 28 7.80 6.48 -3.38
CA PHE A 28 9.09 5.98 -3.86
C PHE A 28 9.85 7.05 -4.66
N LEU A 29 9.19 7.73 -5.59
CA LEU A 29 9.81 8.81 -6.37
C LEU A 29 10.23 9.98 -5.47
N THR A 30 9.43 10.31 -4.46
CA THR A 30 9.76 11.34 -3.48
C THR A 30 11.02 10.95 -2.71
N ILE A 31 11.09 9.74 -2.14
CA ILE A 31 12.28 9.24 -1.44
C ILE A 31 13.49 9.19 -2.37
N ALA A 32 13.32 8.66 -3.58
CA ALA A 32 14.39 8.54 -4.57
C ALA A 32 14.96 9.91 -4.98
N SER A 33 14.12 10.96 -5.04
CA SER A 33 14.58 12.32 -5.33
C SER A 33 15.56 12.88 -4.27
N HIS A 34 15.52 12.36 -3.05
CA HIS A 34 16.44 12.70 -1.96
C HIS A 34 17.66 11.77 -1.87
N LEU A 35 17.67 10.65 -2.62
CA LEU A 35 18.79 9.71 -2.73
C LEU A 35 19.76 10.17 -3.82
N THR A 36 20.37 11.35 -3.61
CA THR A 36 21.42 11.86 -4.50
C THR A 36 22.81 11.50 -3.98
N PRO A 37 23.86 11.53 -4.81
CA PRO A 37 25.24 11.34 -4.35
C PRO A 37 25.71 12.35 -3.29
N GLN A 38 25.00 13.48 -3.15
CA GLN A 38 25.25 14.49 -2.11
C GLN A 38 24.70 14.07 -0.74
N ASN A 39 23.83 13.07 -0.69
CA ASN A 39 23.32 12.51 0.55
C ASN A 39 24.38 11.59 1.17
N GLU A 40 25.22 12.17 2.04
CA GLU A 40 26.32 11.45 2.70
C GLU A 40 25.84 10.24 3.52
N ALA A 41 24.61 10.25 4.04
CA ALA A 41 24.08 9.09 4.77
C ALA A 41 23.79 7.92 3.81
N ALA A 42 23.16 8.20 2.66
CA ALA A 42 22.91 7.19 1.63
C ALA A 42 24.22 6.65 1.04
N MET A 43 25.20 7.51 0.75
CA MET A 43 26.51 7.10 0.24
C MET A 43 27.27 6.25 1.27
N ARG A 44 27.27 6.63 2.55
CA ARG A 44 27.85 5.79 3.61
C ARG A 44 27.20 4.41 3.68
N MET A 45 25.88 4.31 3.53
CA MET A 45 25.20 3.01 3.48
C MET A 45 25.67 2.19 2.27
N VAL A 46 25.73 2.80 1.09
CA VAL A 46 26.18 2.13 -0.14
C VAL A 46 27.60 1.61 0.01
N ASP A 47 28.53 2.43 0.50
CA ASP A 47 29.92 2.03 0.70
C ASP A 47 30.07 0.90 1.73
N ASN A 48 29.34 0.98 2.85
CA ASN A 48 29.35 -0.09 3.87
C ASN A 48 28.85 -1.42 3.30
N VAL A 49 27.78 -1.38 2.50
CA VAL A 49 27.25 -2.59 1.86
C VAL A 49 28.23 -3.10 0.81
N ALA A 50 28.75 -2.24 -0.06
CA ALA A 50 29.71 -2.60 -1.08
C ALA A 50 30.98 -3.24 -0.50
N GLN A 51 31.51 -2.68 0.60
CA GLN A 51 32.66 -3.27 1.30
C GLN A 51 32.37 -4.66 1.88
N ARG A 52 31.18 -4.87 2.46
CA ARG A 52 30.78 -6.19 2.96
C ARG A 52 30.69 -7.22 1.83
N TYR A 53 30.17 -6.83 0.68
CA TYR A 53 30.10 -7.70 -0.50
C TYR A 53 31.50 -8.00 -1.07
N GLY A 54 32.40 -7.02 -1.08
CA GLY A 54 33.79 -7.22 -1.54
C GLY A 54 34.64 -8.13 -0.65
N GLN A 55 34.23 -8.35 0.61
CA GLN A 55 34.91 -9.28 1.52
C GLN A 55 34.43 -10.74 1.37
N LEU A 56 33.40 -10.99 0.56
CA LEU A 56 32.84 -12.33 0.40
C LEU A 56 33.65 -13.14 -0.64
N PRO A 57 34.13 -14.35 -0.31
CA PRO A 57 34.87 -15.18 -1.26
C PRO A 57 34.04 -15.51 -2.50
N GLY A 58 34.54 -15.14 -3.69
CA GLY A 58 33.84 -15.34 -4.96
C GLY A 58 32.93 -14.19 -5.40
N ALA A 59 32.95 -13.04 -4.70
CA ALA A 59 32.26 -11.83 -5.16
C ALA A 59 32.93 -11.28 -6.43
N ILE A 60 32.20 -11.30 -7.54
CA ILE A 60 32.63 -10.82 -8.85
C ILE A 60 32.08 -9.39 -8.99
N ASP A 61 32.91 -8.37 -8.80
CA ASP A 61 32.76 -6.93 -9.19
C ASP A 61 31.43 -6.17 -8.95
N ASP A 62 30.41 -6.74 -8.30
CA ASP A 62 29.05 -6.20 -8.24
C ASP A 62 28.64 -5.63 -6.87
N GLY A 63 29.56 -5.48 -5.92
CA GLY A 63 29.23 -5.01 -4.56
C GLY A 63 28.50 -3.66 -4.53
N HIS A 64 28.85 -2.76 -5.46
CA HIS A 64 28.16 -1.47 -5.61
C HIS A 64 26.76 -1.62 -6.21
N ALA A 65 26.57 -2.47 -7.22
CA ALA A 65 25.26 -2.76 -7.81
C ALA A 65 24.33 -3.44 -6.78
N ALA A 66 24.87 -4.36 -5.97
CA ALA A 66 24.15 -4.98 -4.86
C ALA A 66 23.74 -3.95 -3.80
N ALA A 67 24.63 -3.03 -3.46
CA ALA A 67 24.35 -1.94 -2.52
C ALA A 67 23.24 -1.00 -3.02
N LEU A 68 23.28 -0.61 -4.30
CA LEU A 68 22.23 0.20 -4.92
C LEU A 68 20.89 -0.54 -4.94
N LYS A 69 20.88 -1.84 -5.25
CA LYS A 69 19.67 -2.67 -5.19
C LYS A 69 19.09 -2.74 -3.79
N GLN A 70 19.94 -2.86 -2.77
CA GLN A 70 19.49 -2.87 -1.38
C GLN A 70 18.91 -1.51 -0.96
N LEU A 71 19.53 -0.41 -1.38
CA LEU A 71 19.01 0.94 -1.16
C LEU A 71 17.63 1.12 -1.83
N TRP A 72 17.48 0.64 -3.07
CA TRP A 72 16.21 0.64 -3.80
C TRP A 72 15.13 -0.15 -3.05
N GLN A 73 15.46 -1.35 -2.57
CA GLN A 73 14.52 -2.19 -1.80
C GLN A 73 14.08 -1.52 -0.50
N LEU A 74 15.00 -0.84 0.19
CA LEU A 74 14.67 -0.11 1.41
C LEU A 74 13.72 1.05 1.11
N ALA A 75 14.04 1.88 0.11
CA ALA A 75 13.19 2.98 -0.31
C ALA A 75 11.81 2.50 -0.75
N TYR A 76 11.73 1.41 -1.51
CA TYR A 76 10.46 0.81 -1.94
C TYR A 76 9.63 0.29 -0.75
N ARG A 77 10.29 -0.31 0.25
CA ARG A 77 9.63 -0.79 1.47
C ARG A 77 9.04 0.38 2.26
N GLU A 78 9.81 1.46 2.47
CA GLU A 78 9.31 2.64 3.17
C GLU A 78 8.15 3.31 2.42
N ALA A 79 8.28 3.47 1.10
CA ALA A 79 7.21 3.97 0.25
C ALA A 79 5.94 3.12 0.35
N SER A 80 6.08 1.79 0.37
CA SER A 80 4.97 0.86 0.53
C SER A 80 4.29 1.05 1.90
N THR A 81 5.06 1.20 2.97
CA THR A 81 4.53 1.45 4.32
C THR A 81 3.71 2.75 4.38
N MET A 82 4.19 3.83 3.78
CA MET A 82 3.44 5.10 3.69
C MET A 82 2.16 4.92 2.86
N ALA A 83 2.23 4.19 1.74
CA ALA A 83 1.06 3.90 0.91
C ALA A 83 -0.01 3.07 1.63
N TYR A 84 0.38 2.12 2.49
CA TYR A 84 -0.55 1.39 3.35
C TYR A 84 -1.26 2.31 4.35
N ALA A 85 -0.54 3.26 4.94
CA ALA A 85 -1.13 4.26 5.84
C ALA A 85 -2.19 5.11 5.10
N ASP A 86 -1.87 5.57 3.88
CA ASP A 86 -2.81 6.30 3.03
C ASP A 86 -4.05 5.45 2.68
N ALA A 87 -3.85 4.17 2.36
CA ALA A 87 -4.95 3.25 2.04
C ALA A 87 -5.88 3.03 3.25
N PHE A 88 -5.33 2.87 4.45
CA PHE A 88 -6.13 2.75 5.66
C PHE A 88 -6.90 4.03 5.98
N LEU A 89 -6.34 5.20 5.72
CA LEU A 89 -7.06 6.46 5.86
C LEU A 89 -8.26 6.50 4.92
N VAL A 90 -8.09 6.10 3.65
CA VAL A 90 -9.21 6.05 2.68
C VAL A 90 -10.29 5.05 3.14
N ILE A 91 -9.90 3.87 3.62
CA ILE A 91 -10.84 2.88 4.16
C ILE A 91 -11.59 3.44 5.38
N MET A 92 -10.88 4.13 6.28
CA MET A 92 -11.49 4.76 7.46
C MET A 92 -12.51 5.83 7.06
N VAL A 93 -12.17 6.70 6.11
CA VAL A 93 -13.12 7.70 5.57
C VAL A 93 -14.33 7.02 4.92
N ALA A 94 -14.13 5.94 4.16
CA ALA A 94 -15.23 5.19 3.56
C ALA A 94 -16.18 4.62 4.64
N PHE A 95 -15.64 4.09 5.74
CA PHE A 95 -16.46 3.65 6.88
C PHE A 95 -17.18 4.79 7.57
N VAL A 96 -16.52 5.93 7.80
CA VAL A 96 -17.14 7.12 8.40
C VAL A 96 -18.33 7.59 7.54
N ILE A 97 -18.16 7.65 6.22
CA ILE A 97 -19.25 8.00 5.29
C ILE A 97 -20.37 6.97 5.36
N ALA A 98 -20.05 5.68 5.32
CA ALA A 98 -21.05 4.62 5.40
C ALA A 98 -21.86 4.71 6.70
N THR A 99 -21.20 4.91 7.84
CA THR A 99 -21.85 5.10 9.15
C THR A 99 -22.70 6.36 9.19
N ALA A 100 -22.22 7.47 8.63
CA ALA A 100 -22.98 8.72 8.56
C ALA A 100 -24.25 8.61 7.68
N LEU A 101 -24.26 7.72 6.70
CA LEU A 101 -25.42 7.44 5.84
C LEU A 101 -26.47 6.54 6.50
N VAL A 102 -26.11 5.75 7.52
CA VAL A 102 -27.03 4.86 8.25
C VAL A 102 -28.32 5.56 8.71
N PRO A 103 -28.30 6.73 9.39
CA PRO A 103 -29.54 7.38 9.84
C PRO A 103 -30.44 7.87 8.68
N PHE A 104 -29.90 8.03 7.46
CA PHE A 104 -30.69 8.41 6.28
C PHE A 104 -31.37 7.21 5.60
N LEU A 105 -30.97 5.98 5.93
CA LEU A 105 -31.63 4.78 5.44
C LEU A 105 -32.98 4.64 6.14
N ARG A 106 -34.07 4.85 5.39
CA ARG A 106 -35.44 4.61 5.86
C ARG A 106 -35.60 3.14 6.26
N ASN A 107 -36.15 2.91 7.44
CA ASN A 107 -36.63 1.58 7.85
C ASN A 107 -37.72 1.12 6.87
N VAL A 108 -37.35 0.27 5.93
CA VAL A 108 -38.30 -0.51 5.15
C VAL A 108 -38.72 -1.69 6.03
N THR A 109 -39.75 -1.48 6.86
CA THR A 109 -40.39 -2.56 7.62
C THR A 109 -40.79 -3.66 6.64
N PRO A 110 -40.25 -4.88 6.74
CA PRO A 110 -40.65 -5.97 5.86
C PRO A 110 -42.15 -6.21 6.01
N LYS A 111 -42.89 -6.20 4.89
CA LYS A 111 -44.32 -6.52 4.89
C LYS A 111 -44.49 -7.93 5.43
N ALA A 112 -45.31 -8.09 6.49
CA ALA A 112 -45.60 -9.39 7.09
C ALA A 112 -46.10 -10.37 6.01
N PRO A 113 -45.75 -11.68 6.11
CA PRO A 113 -46.22 -12.67 5.16
C PRO A 113 -47.76 -12.67 5.13
N PRO A 114 -48.41 -12.89 3.96
CA PRO A 114 -49.84 -13.09 3.92
C PRO A 114 -50.21 -14.25 4.85
N PRO A 115 -51.31 -14.18 5.63
CA PRO A 115 -51.78 -15.33 6.39
C PRO A 115 -52.03 -16.49 5.43
N ASP A 116 -51.47 -17.66 5.74
CA ASP A 116 -51.72 -18.89 4.99
C ASP A 116 -53.24 -19.10 4.89
N ALA A 117 -53.74 -19.11 3.65
CA ALA A 117 -55.11 -19.50 3.35
C ALA A 117 -55.18 -21.03 3.43
N HIS A 118 -55.79 -21.51 4.52
CA HIS A 118 -56.23 -22.89 4.69
C HIS A 118 -57.29 -23.28 3.66
#